data_AF-A0A744BZE3-F1
#
_entry.id   AF-A0A744BZE3-F1
#
_cell.length_a   1.000
_cell.length_b   1.000
_cell.length_c   1.000
_cell.angle_alpha   90.00
_cell.angle_beta   90.00
_cell.angle_gamma   90.00
#
_symmetry.space_group_name_H-M   'P 1'
#
loop_
_entity.id
_entity.type
_entity.pdbx_description
1 polymer ?
#
loop_
_entity_poly.entity_id
_entity_poly.type
_entity_poly.pdbx_seq_one_letter_code
_entity_poly.pdbx_strand_id
1 'polypeptide(L)'
;MKIARNLNLIIPVQTEKGKAWIHATPINKEVFKEHFFILSKTFSAIFSEGLGVVAGPRIAYLMLERISRDSNAWEGDKGVRNTLVNEVIRLANLVYPVEGKGYDTIPLDMALEREIIDLDEVAGELVFFTCVSSINSPVQAKGTMDVVNGIWGTQCSFLNLTEWIASLPTLKSAASSGATANTSSATSSTTQPEPDSETSVQIPV
;
A
#
# COMPACT_ATOMS: atom_id res chain seq x y z
N MET A 1 7.23 15.09 -20.61
CA MET A 1 6.79 14.01 -19.71
C MET A 1 5.29 14.12 -19.53
N LYS A 2 4.49 13.21 -20.11
CA LYS A 2 3.03 13.19 -19.89
C LYS A 2 2.79 12.40 -18.60
N ILE A 3 2.46 13.10 -17.52
CA ILE A 3 1.98 12.44 -16.30
C ILE A 3 0.79 11.58 -16.71
N ALA A 4 0.87 10.27 -16.47
CA ALA A 4 -0.28 9.40 -16.63
C ALA A 4 -1.37 9.95 -15.71
N ARG A 5 -2.44 10.51 -16.29
CA ARG A 5 -3.55 11.10 -15.53
C ARG A 5 -4.44 10.03 -14.89
N ASN A 6 -3.97 8.80 -14.84
CA ASN A 6 -4.72 7.66 -14.36
C ASN A 6 -4.56 7.66 -12.84
N LEU A 7 -5.68 7.85 -12.16
CA LEU A 7 -5.76 7.62 -10.73
C LEU A 7 -5.52 6.12 -10.51
N ASN A 8 -4.62 5.76 -9.60
CA ASN A 8 -4.35 4.39 -9.16
C ASN A 8 -4.85 4.24 -7.72
N LEU A 9 -5.26 3.02 -7.36
CA LEU A 9 -5.69 2.67 -6.00
C LEU A 9 -4.54 2.05 -5.22
N ILE A 10 -4.45 2.39 -3.94
CA ILE A 10 -3.54 1.77 -2.98
C ILE A 10 -4.39 1.27 -1.80
N ILE A 11 -4.39 -0.04 -1.57
CA ILE A 11 -5.09 -0.68 -0.45
C ILE A 11 -4.04 -1.14 0.56
N PRO A 12 -4.04 -0.64 1.82
CA PRO A 12 -3.17 -1.19 2.84
C PRO A 12 -3.64 -2.61 3.22
N VAL A 13 -2.71 -3.56 3.26
CA VAL A 13 -2.98 -4.94 3.66
C VAL A 13 -1.96 -5.40 4.70
N GLN A 14 -2.31 -6.45 5.44
CA GLN A 14 -1.43 -7.07 6.41
C GLN A 14 -1.00 -8.44 5.90
N THR A 15 0.30 -8.69 5.88
CA THR A 15 0.86 -10.01 5.54
C THR A 15 1.58 -10.58 6.76
N GLU A 16 1.98 -11.85 6.70
CA GLU A 16 2.86 -12.46 7.70
C GLU A 16 4.17 -11.68 7.91
N LYS A 17 4.67 -11.03 6.85
CA LYS A 17 5.91 -10.24 6.86
C LYS A 17 5.72 -8.79 7.33
N GLY A 18 4.50 -8.42 7.70
CA GLY A 18 4.17 -7.07 8.12
C GLY A 18 3.26 -6.33 7.15
N LYS A 19 3.23 -5.02 7.30
CA LYS A 19 2.42 -4.11 6.50
C LYS A 19 2.85 -4.13 5.04
N ALA A 20 1.89 -4.29 4.14
CA ALA A 20 2.07 -4.26 2.70
C ALA A 20 0.94 -3.45 2.05
N TRP A 21 0.96 -3.33 0.72
CA TRP A 21 -0.03 -2.59 -0.03
C TRP A 21 -0.37 -3.28 -1.34
N ILE A 22 -1.64 -3.27 -1.73
CA ILE A 22 -2.03 -3.54 -3.11
C ILE A 22 -2.00 -2.21 -3.87
N HIS A 23 -1.23 -2.16 -4.97
CA HIS A 23 -1.30 -1.06 -5.93
C HIS A 23 -2.04 -1.56 -7.17
N ALA A 24 -3.14 -0.90 -7.52
CA ALA A 24 -3.99 -1.28 -8.63
C ALA A 24 -4.17 -0.13 -9.63
N THR A 25 -4.06 -0.48 -10.91
CA THR A 25 -4.30 0.43 -12.03
C THR A 25 -5.73 0.26 -12.56
N PRO A 26 -6.37 1.33 -13.07
CA PRO A 26 -7.72 1.23 -13.61
C PRO A 26 -7.74 0.43 -14.91
N ILE A 27 -8.85 -0.26 -15.18
CA ILE A 27 -9.07 -0.96 -16.45
C ILE A 27 -9.02 0.01 -17.64
N ASN A 28 -8.62 -0.49 -18.80
CA ASN A 28 -8.64 0.31 -20.02
C ASN A 28 -10.06 0.51 -20.57
N LYS A 29 -10.18 1.39 -21.56
CA LYS A 29 -11.48 1.77 -22.14
C LYS A 29 -12.14 0.61 -22.90
N GLU A 30 -11.35 -0.28 -23.46
CA GLU A 30 -11.80 -1.44 -24.24
C GLU A 30 -12.48 -2.46 -23.33
N VAL A 31 -11.85 -2.80 -22.19
CA VAL A 31 -12.41 -3.66 -21.15
C VAL A 31 -13.67 -3.02 -20.55
N PHE A 32 -13.65 -1.70 -20.30
CA PHE A 32 -14.86 -1.01 -19.87
C PHE A 32 -16.00 -1.14 -20.88
N LYS A 33 -15.75 -0.94 -22.18
CA LYS A 33 -16.77 -1.07 -23.22
C LYS A 33 -17.35 -2.48 -23.32
N GLU A 34 -16.56 -3.50 -23.04
CA GLU A 34 -17.03 -4.89 -23.01
C GLU A 34 -17.95 -5.15 -21.81
N HIS A 35 -17.66 -4.52 -20.67
CA HIS A 35 -18.36 -4.78 -19.39
C HIS A 35 -19.25 -3.63 -18.90
N PHE A 36 -19.46 -2.59 -19.71
CA PHE A 36 -20.04 -1.31 -19.27
C PHE A 36 -21.41 -1.50 -18.60
N PHE A 37 -22.23 -2.42 -19.12
CA PHE A 37 -23.59 -2.62 -18.65
C PHE A 37 -23.62 -3.22 -17.23
N ILE A 38 -22.83 -4.25 -16.98
CA ILE A 38 -22.71 -4.89 -15.66
C ILE A 38 -22.06 -3.92 -14.66
N LEU A 39 -21.00 -3.22 -15.06
CA LEU A 39 -20.35 -2.20 -14.23
C LEU A 39 -21.31 -1.06 -13.86
N SER A 40 -22.12 -0.59 -14.82
CA SER A 40 -23.11 0.48 -14.58
C SER A 40 -24.20 0.03 -13.62
N LYS A 41 -24.70 -1.21 -13.76
CA LYS A 41 -25.66 -1.78 -12.82
C LYS A 41 -25.08 -1.91 -11.42
N THR A 42 -23.85 -2.39 -11.31
CA THR A 42 -23.14 -2.56 -10.03
C THR A 42 -22.94 -1.22 -9.34
N PHE A 43 -22.45 -0.22 -10.08
CA PHE A 43 -22.32 1.15 -9.57
C PHE A 43 -23.67 1.71 -9.11
N SER A 44 -24.71 1.62 -9.95
CA SER A 44 -26.05 2.10 -9.57
C SER A 44 -26.55 1.42 -8.30
N ALA A 45 -26.42 0.09 -8.18
CA ALA A 45 -26.89 -0.65 -7.01
C ALA A 45 -26.18 -0.20 -5.73
N ILE A 46 -24.86 0.03 -5.77
CA ILE A 46 -24.09 0.52 -4.61
C ILE A 46 -24.65 1.85 -4.08
N PHE A 47 -25.01 2.78 -4.96
CA PHE A 47 -25.51 4.09 -4.53
C PHE A 47 -27.01 4.12 -4.27
N SER A 48 -27.82 3.37 -5.04
CA SER A 48 -29.28 3.33 -4.87
C SER A 48 -29.72 2.58 -3.61
N GLU A 49 -28.96 1.58 -3.16
CA GLU A 49 -29.24 0.82 -1.93
C GLU A 49 -28.71 1.55 -0.66
N GLY A 50 -28.25 2.80 -0.78
CA GLY A 50 -27.77 3.60 0.35
C GLY A 50 -26.41 3.18 0.92
N LEU A 51 -25.68 2.29 0.25
CA LEU A 51 -24.38 1.78 0.71
C LEU A 51 -23.27 2.83 0.49
N GLY A 52 -23.29 3.45 -0.70
CA GLY A 52 -22.43 4.57 -1.06
C GLY A 52 -20.93 4.32 -0.80
N VAL A 53 -20.21 5.35 -0.37
CA VAL A 53 -18.77 5.27 -0.03
C VAL A 53 -18.50 4.61 1.32
N VAL A 54 -19.54 4.46 2.16
CA VAL A 54 -19.40 3.82 3.48
C VAL A 54 -19.33 2.33 3.27
N ALA A 55 -20.41 1.64 2.90
CA ALA A 55 -20.40 0.18 2.77
C ALA A 55 -19.99 -0.31 1.37
N GLY A 56 -20.08 0.53 0.34
CA GLY A 56 -19.83 0.15 -1.05
C GLY A 56 -18.49 -0.55 -1.29
N PRO A 57 -17.35 -0.01 -0.81
CA PRO A 57 -16.06 -0.65 -0.98
C PRO A 57 -15.96 -2.08 -0.44
N ARG A 58 -16.77 -2.46 0.55
CA ARG A 58 -16.73 -3.84 1.11
C ARG A 58 -17.58 -4.84 0.36
N ILE A 59 -18.63 -4.37 -0.31
CA ILE A 59 -19.64 -5.24 -0.93
C ILE A 59 -19.63 -5.18 -2.45
N ALA A 60 -18.85 -4.30 -3.07
CA ALA A 60 -18.89 -4.09 -4.52
C ALA A 60 -18.59 -5.37 -5.32
N TYR A 61 -17.67 -6.22 -4.85
CA TYR A 61 -17.40 -7.52 -5.48
C TYR A 61 -18.63 -8.44 -5.42
N LEU A 62 -19.25 -8.58 -4.24
CA LEU A 62 -20.46 -9.40 -4.06
C LEU A 62 -21.64 -8.86 -4.89
N MET A 63 -21.75 -7.53 -5.00
CA MET A 63 -22.77 -6.88 -5.83
C MET A 63 -22.54 -7.17 -7.32
N LEU A 64 -21.28 -7.07 -7.77
CA LEU A 64 -20.89 -7.43 -9.14
C LEU A 64 -21.22 -8.89 -9.44
N GLU A 65 -20.85 -9.80 -8.53
CA GLU A 65 -21.11 -11.24 -8.66
C GLU A 65 -22.61 -11.50 -8.75
N ARG A 66 -23.40 -10.98 -7.80
CA ARG A 66 -24.86 -11.15 -7.78
C ARG A 66 -25.50 -10.68 -9.08
N ILE A 67 -25.24 -9.45 -9.50
CA ILE A 67 -25.82 -8.85 -10.71
C ILE A 67 -25.44 -9.65 -11.97
N SER A 68 -24.20 -10.14 -12.01
CA SER A 68 -23.70 -10.95 -13.12
C SER A 68 -24.34 -12.33 -13.14
N ARG A 69 -24.53 -12.98 -11.98
CA ARG A 69 -25.22 -14.27 -11.86
C ARG A 69 -26.69 -14.16 -12.26
N ASP A 70 -27.39 -13.11 -11.79
CA ASP A 70 -28.78 -12.84 -12.15
C ASP A 70 -28.96 -12.61 -13.67
N SER A 71 -27.89 -12.16 -14.35
CA SER A 71 -27.86 -11.96 -15.82
C SER A 71 -27.27 -13.15 -16.59
N ASN A 72 -26.99 -14.27 -15.91
CA ASN A 72 -26.30 -15.45 -16.47
C ASN A 72 -24.98 -15.11 -17.18
N ALA A 73 -24.25 -14.12 -16.66
CA ALA A 73 -23.02 -13.55 -17.25
C ALA A 73 -21.78 -13.76 -16.36
N TRP A 74 -21.90 -14.46 -15.24
CA TRP A 74 -20.79 -14.61 -14.28
C TRP A 74 -19.76 -15.67 -14.71
N GLU A 75 -20.23 -16.87 -15.05
CA GLU A 75 -19.39 -18.04 -15.38
C GLU A 75 -19.13 -18.18 -16.89
N GLY A 76 -18.22 -19.08 -17.24
CA GLY A 76 -17.85 -19.43 -18.63
C GLY A 76 -16.66 -18.62 -19.15
N ASP A 77 -16.10 -19.00 -20.31
CA ASP A 77 -14.87 -18.40 -20.85
C ASP A 77 -14.97 -16.88 -21.09
N LYS A 78 -16.20 -16.39 -21.33
CA LYS A 78 -16.54 -14.97 -21.51
C LYS A 78 -17.30 -14.38 -20.31
N GLY A 79 -17.37 -15.11 -19.21
CA GLY A 79 -18.03 -14.68 -18.00
C GLY A 79 -17.25 -13.58 -17.30
N VAL A 80 -17.97 -12.69 -16.60
CA VAL A 80 -17.43 -11.55 -15.84
C VAL A 80 -16.31 -11.98 -14.89
N ARG A 81 -16.40 -13.17 -14.30
CA ARG A 81 -15.33 -13.73 -13.45
C ARG A 81 -14.03 -13.94 -14.23
N ASN A 82 -14.11 -14.55 -15.41
CA ASN A 82 -12.94 -14.92 -16.20
C ASN A 82 -12.37 -13.77 -17.04
N THR A 83 -13.16 -12.72 -17.28
CA THR A 83 -12.74 -11.55 -18.05
C THR A 83 -12.46 -10.35 -17.15
N LEU A 84 -13.48 -9.70 -16.60
CA LEU A 84 -13.37 -8.45 -15.86
C LEU A 84 -12.61 -8.62 -14.54
N VAL A 85 -13.00 -9.62 -13.73
CA VAL A 85 -12.38 -9.84 -12.41
C VAL A 85 -10.90 -10.22 -12.57
N ASN A 86 -10.60 -11.14 -13.49
CA ASN A 86 -9.22 -11.50 -13.80
C ASN A 86 -8.41 -10.31 -14.31
N GLU A 87 -8.98 -9.44 -15.16
CA GLU A 87 -8.29 -8.24 -15.61
C GLU A 87 -8.01 -7.26 -14.46
N VAL A 88 -8.97 -7.08 -13.54
CA VAL A 88 -8.77 -6.25 -12.34
C VAL A 88 -7.64 -6.81 -11.46
N ILE A 89 -7.58 -8.14 -11.27
CA ILE A 89 -6.51 -8.81 -10.53
C ILE A 89 -5.17 -8.64 -11.25
N ARG A 90 -5.13 -8.86 -12.57
CA ARG A 90 -3.93 -8.73 -13.41
C ARG A 90 -3.33 -7.32 -13.38
N LEU A 91 -4.16 -6.31 -13.17
CA LEU A 91 -3.77 -4.90 -13.09
C LEU A 91 -3.34 -4.45 -11.68
N ALA A 92 -3.28 -5.37 -10.73
CA ALA A 92 -2.91 -5.13 -9.35
C ALA A 92 -1.62 -5.88 -8.95
N ASN A 93 -0.85 -5.27 -8.04
CA ASN A 93 0.40 -5.81 -7.53
C ASN A 93 0.43 -5.66 -6.01
N LEU A 94 0.86 -6.70 -5.30
CA LEU A 94 1.24 -6.62 -3.90
C LEU A 94 2.64 -6.01 -3.81
N VAL A 95 2.78 -4.95 -3.02
CA VAL A 95 4.01 -4.25 -2.71
C VAL A 95 4.33 -4.47 -1.23
N TYR A 96 5.51 -5.01 -0.94
CA TYR A 96 5.89 -5.37 0.42
C TYR A 96 7.33 -4.94 0.73
N PRO A 97 7.64 -4.60 1.99
CA PRO A 97 8.99 -4.22 2.37
C PRO A 97 9.92 -5.44 2.34
N VAL A 98 11.16 -5.21 1.91
CA VAL A 98 12.26 -6.17 1.97
C VAL A 98 13.41 -5.56 2.76
N GLU A 99 13.80 -6.24 3.83
CA GLU A 99 14.86 -5.79 4.73
C GLU A 99 16.16 -5.51 3.96
N GLY A 100 16.72 -4.31 4.16
CA GLY A 100 17.94 -3.86 3.51
C GLY A 100 17.83 -3.57 2.00
N LYS A 101 16.67 -3.78 1.37
CA LYS A 101 16.46 -3.59 -0.09
C LYS A 101 15.35 -2.60 -0.44
N GLY A 102 14.56 -2.15 0.53
CA GLY A 102 13.46 -1.21 0.31
C GLY A 102 12.14 -1.95 0.13
N TYR A 103 11.56 -1.90 -1.07
CA TYR A 103 10.30 -2.57 -1.39
C TYR A 103 10.45 -3.44 -2.62
N ASP A 104 9.73 -4.55 -2.63
CA ASP A 104 9.61 -5.46 -3.77
C ASP A 104 8.14 -5.67 -4.10
N THR A 105 7.88 -6.30 -5.24
CA THR A 105 6.53 -6.50 -5.77
C THR A 105 6.29 -7.93 -6.22
N ILE A 106 5.05 -8.36 -6.10
CA ILE A 106 4.56 -9.58 -6.75
C ILE A 106 3.18 -9.28 -7.36
N PRO A 107 2.90 -9.75 -8.59
CA PRO A 107 1.56 -9.67 -9.16
C PRO A 107 0.48 -10.22 -8.21
N LEU A 108 -0.71 -9.60 -8.19
CA LEU A 108 -1.75 -9.99 -7.24
C LEU A 108 -2.25 -11.43 -7.48
N ASP A 109 -2.36 -11.85 -8.74
CA ASP A 109 -2.68 -13.25 -9.09
C ASP A 109 -1.72 -14.24 -8.41
N MET A 110 -0.42 -13.99 -8.51
CA MET A 110 0.61 -14.80 -7.86
C MET A 110 0.57 -14.70 -6.32
N ALA A 111 0.15 -13.57 -5.76
CA ALA A 111 -0.01 -13.41 -4.31
C ALA A 111 -1.21 -14.22 -3.78
N LEU A 112 -2.31 -14.25 -4.53
CA LEU A 112 -3.50 -15.05 -4.24
C LEU A 112 -3.19 -16.55 -4.38
N GLU A 113 -2.53 -16.96 -5.46
CA GLU A 113 -2.12 -18.36 -5.67
C GLU A 113 -1.20 -18.88 -4.56
N ARG A 114 -0.40 -18.00 -3.95
CA ARG A 114 0.52 -18.32 -2.85
C ARG A 114 -0.10 -18.11 -1.48
N GLU A 115 -1.40 -17.79 -1.41
CA GLU A 115 -2.15 -17.56 -0.17
C GLU A 115 -1.50 -16.50 0.74
N ILE A 116 -0.81 -15.50 0.14
CA ILE A 116 -0.18 -14.39 0.90
C ILE A 116 -1.25 -13.38 1.34
N ILE A 117 -2.32 -13.25 0.55
CA ILE A 117 -3.49 -12.40 0.75
C ILE A 117 -4.71 -13.18 0.27
N ASP A 118 -5.85 -13.02 0.94
CA ASP A 118 -7.14 -13.52 0.45
C ASP A 118 -7.79 -12.51 -0.51
N LEU A 119 -8.44 -13.01 -1.57
CA LEU A 119 -9.18 -12.18 -2.50
C LEU A 119 -10.28 -11.39 -1.78
N ASP A 120 -10.95 -11.99 -0.79
CA ASP A 120 -12.05 -11.36 -0.05
C ASP A 120 -11.59 -10.11 0.73
N GLU A 121 -10.31 -10.01 1.06
CA GLU A 121 -9.76 -8.83 1.77
C GLU A 121 -9.72 -7.57 0.89
N VAL A 122 -9.59 -7.73 -0.43
CA VAL A 122 -9.27 -6.62 -1.35
C VAL A 122 -10.24 -6.48 -2.52
N ALA A 123 -10.97 -7.54 -2.88
CA ALA A 123 -11.79 -7.58 -4.08
C ALA A 123 -12.88 -6.51 -4.10
N GLY A 124 -13.49 -6.25 -2.95
CA GLY A 124 -14.50 -5.19 -2.82
C GLY A 124 -13.94 -3.83 -3.23
N GLU A 125 -12.80 -3.43 -2.67
CA GLU A 125 -12.19 -2.12 -2.92
C GLU A 125 -11.71 -2.00 -4.37
N LEU A 126 -11.15 -3.08 -4.91
CA LEU A 126 -10.73 -3.17 -6.32
C LEU A 126 -11.92 -2.99 -7.28
N VAL A 127 -13.04 -3.68 -7.04
CA VAL A 127 -14.24 -3.56 -7.88
C VAL A 127 -14.91 -2.21 -7.71
N PHE A 128 -14.99 -1.70 -6.48
CA PHE A 128 -15.55 -0.37 -6.21
C PHE A 128 -14.77 0.71 -6.96
N PHE A 129 -13.43 0.68 -6.84
CA PHE A 129 -12.55 1.60 -7.55
C PHE A 129 -12.69 1.46 -9.07
N THR A 130 -12.81 0.24 -9.59
CA THR A 130 -13.05 -0.01 -11.03
C THR A 130 -14.35 0.65 -11.48
N CYS A 131 -15.45 0.49 -10.73
CA CYS A 131 -16.73 1.13 -11.03
C CYS A 131 -16.60 2.66 -11.02
N VAL A 132 -16.02 3.22 -9.95
CA VAL A 132 -15.89 4.69 -9.78
C VAL A 132 -15.02 5.30 -10.87
N SER A 133 -13.84 4.72 -11.11
CA SER A 133 -12.85 5.24 -12.07
C SER A 133 -13.30 5.10 -13.53
N SER A 134 -14.11 4.09 -13.84
CA SER A 134 -14.57 3.82 -15.21
C SER A 134 -15.80 4.63 -15.62
N ILE A 135 -16.67 4.97 -14.66
CA ILE A 135 -17.95 5.66 -14.92
C ILE A 135 -17.82 7.18 -14.79
N ASN A 136 -16.98 7.66 -13.87
CA ASN A 136 -16.87 9.07 -13.54
C ASN A 136 -15.73 9.75 -14.30
N SER A 137 -15.82 11.08 -14.46
CA SER A 137 -14.65 11.85 -14.90
C SER A 137 -13.51 11.73 -13.88
N PRO A 138 -12.23 11.92 -14.27
CA PRO A 138 -11.12 11.79 -13.34
C PRO A 138 -11.24 12.68 -12.08
N VAL A 139 -11.81 13.87 -12.20
CA VAL A 139 -12.03 14.80 -11.08
C VAL A 139 -13.08 14.24 -10.12
N GLN A 140 -14.20 13.73 -10.64
CA GLN A 140 -15.26 13.11 -9.84
C GLN A 140 -14.78 11.82 -9.19
N ALA A 141 -14.09 10.96 -9.94
CA ALA A 141 -13.52 9.72 -9.42
C ALA A 141 -12.57 10.01 -8.26
N LYS A 142 -11.67 11.00 -8.41
CA LYS A 142 -10.79 11.43 -7.32
C LYS A 142 -11.59 11.93 -6.12
N GLY A 143 -12.58 12.80 -6.32
CA GLY A 143 -13.41 13.31 -5.22
C GLY A 143 -14.12 12.20 -4.45
N THR A 144 -14.70 11.21 -5.14
CA THR A 144 -15.31 10.04 -4.51
C THR A 144 -14.28 9.22 -3.74
N MET A 145 -13.12 8.95 -4.34
CA MET A 145 -12.08 8.14 -3.71
C MET A 145 -11.39 8.85 -2.54
N ASP A 146 -11.29 10.18 -2.53
CA ASP A 146 -10.79 10.93 -1.38
C ASP A 146 -11.67 10.72 -0.13
N VAL A 147 -13.00 10.58 -0.31
CA VAL A 147 -13.91 10.23 0.79
C VAL A 147 -13.70 8.78 1.24
N VAL A 148 -13.57 7.85 0.30
CA VAL A 148 -13.28 6.43 0.61
C VAL A 148 -11.97 6.31 1.39
N ASN A 149 -10.92 7.03 0.96
CA ASN A 149 -9.62 7.06 1.64
C ASN A 149 -9.74 7.48 3.10
N GLY A 150 -10.58 8.48 3.39
CA GLY A 150 -10.82 8.95 4.76
C GLY A 150 -11.52 7.93 5.68
N ILE A 151 -12.33 7.04 5.11
CA ILE A 151 -13.11 6.04 5.86
C ILE A 151 -12.35 4.72 6.00
N TRP A 152 -11.74 4.27 4.90
CA TRP A 152 -11.20 2.91 4.76
C TRP A 152 -9.67 2.85 4.80
N GLY A 153 -8.99 3.98 4.87
CA GLY A 153 -7.52 4.03 4.91
C GLY A 153 -6.85 3.67 3.58
N THR A 154 -7.62 3.49 2.50
CA THR A 154 -7.10 3.42 1.14
C THR A 154 -6.43 4.75 0.76
N GLN A 155 -5.65 4.72 -0.31
CA GLN A 155 -5.08 5.93 -0.90
C GLN A 155 -5.25 5.90 -2.41
N CYS A 156 -5.15 7.09 -3.03
CA CYS A 156 -5.02 7.19 -4.47
C CYS A 156 -3.76 7.95 -4.86
N SER A 157 -3.15 7.52 -5.96
CA SER A 157 -1.93 8.13 -6.49
C SER A 157 -2.02 8.27 -8.00
N PHE A 158 -1.43 9.33 -8.54
CA PHE A 158 -1.21 9.47 -10.00
C PHE A 158 0.14 8.89 -10.44
N LEU A 159 0.95 8.41 -9.49
CA LEU A 159 2.23 7.76 -9.76
C LEU A 159 1.97 6.32 -10.20
N ASN A 160 2.67 5.88 -11.24
CA ASN A 160 2.68 4.46 -11.60
C ASN A 160 3.35 3.63 -10.48
N LEU A 161 3.25 2.30 -10.56
CA LEU A 161 3.77 1.40 -9.53
C LEU A 161 5.22 1.72 -9.13
N THR A 162 6.12 1.84 -10.12
CA THR A 162 7.55 2.10 -9.89
C THR A 162 7.80 3.48 -9.29
N GLU A 163 7.14 4.52 -9.81
CA GLU A 163 7.23 5.88 -9.29
C GLU A 163 6.67 5.98 -7.86
N TRP A 164 5.58 5.27 -7.59
CA TRP A 164 4.97 5.22 -6.27
C TRP A 164 5.89 4.51 -5.26
N ILE A 165 6.47 3.36 -5.61
CA ILE A 165 7.45 2.66 -4.79
C ILE A 165 8.66 3.57 -4.49
N ALA A 166 9.17 4.27 -5.49
CA ALA A 166 10.29 5.20 -5.30
C ALA A 166 9.94 6.38 -4.37
N SER A 167 8.66 6.70 -4.22
CA SER A 167 8.18 7.74 -3.28
C SER A 167 8.03 7.24 -1.84
N LEU A 168 8.07 5.92 -1.60
CA LEU A 168 7.91 5.37 -0.26
C LEU A 168 9.17 5.58 0.59
N PRO A 169 9.03 5.84 1.90
CA PRO A 169 10.18 5.85 2.81
C PRO A 169 10.89 4.50 2.82
N THR A 170 12.18 4.46 2.48
CA THR A 170 12.98 3.25 2.60
C THR A 170 13.23 2.93 4.08
N LEU A 171 12.93 1.69 4.49
CA LEU A 171 13.28 1.19 5.81
C LEU A 171 14.80 1.25 5.95
N LYS A 172 15.30 2.21 6.73
CA LYS A 172 16.73 2.25 7.07
C LYS A 172 17.04 1.03 7.93
N SER A 173 18.06 0.27 7.54
CA SER A 173 18.66 -0.71 8.46
C SER A 173 19.07 0.04 9.72
N ALA A 174 18.78 -0.51 10.89
CA ALA A 174 19.25 0.05 12.15
C ALA A 174 20.77 0.14 12.05
N ALA A 175 21.30 1.36 11.93
CA ALA A 175 22.73 1.57 12.01
C ALA A 175 23.15 1.05 13.39
N SER A 176 23.93 -0.04 13.40
CA SER A 176 24.65 -0.47 14.59
C SER A 176 25.32 0.79 15.15
N SER A 177 24.88 1.24 16.32
CA SER A 177 25.52 2.31 17.05
C SER A 177 26.90 1.78 17.45
N GLY A 178 27.87 1.94 16.55
CA GLY A 178 29.27 1.76 16.87
C GLY A 178 29.59 2.81 17.92
N ALA A 179 29.50 2.41 19.19
CA ALA A 179 30.04 3.18 20.29
C ALA A 179 31.56 3.24 20.09
N THR A 180 32.03 4.26 19.38
CA THR A 180 33.45 4.63 19.39
C THR A 180 33.74 5.12 20.80
N ALA A 181 34.37 4.27 21.61
CA ALA A 181 34.90 4.67 22.91
C ALA A 181 35.95 5.76 22.67
N ASN A 182 35.62 7.00 23.04
CA ASN A 182 36.58 8.10 23.08
C ASN A 182 37.59 7.84 24.19
N THR A 183 38.74 7.22 23.87
CA THR A 183 39.94 7.33 24.71
C THR A 183 40.74 8.55 24.26
N SER A 184 40.56 9.65 24.98
CA SER A 184 41.34 10.88 24.89
C SER A 184 41.19 11.54 26.26
N SER A 185 42.18 11.96 27.03
CA SER A 185 43.63 12.00 26.95
C SER A 185 44.12 12.21 28.40
N ALA A 186 45.30 11.72 28.78
CA ALA A 186 46.04 12.32 29.88
C ALA A 186 47.53 12.36 29.54
N THR A 187 47.99 13.57 29.27
CA THR A 187 49.34 14.01 28.97
C THR A 187 50.35 13.70 30.08
N SER A 188 51.54 13.26 29.67
CA SER A 188 52.74 13.10 30.47
C SER A 188 53.07 14.33 31.31
N SER A 189 53.53 14.10 32.54
CA SER A 189 54.33 15.05 33.31
C SER A 189 55.55 14.31 33.85
N THR A 190 56.72 14.63 33.32
CA THR A 190 58.02 14.18 33.81
C THR A 190 58.25 14.73 35.22
N THR A 191 58.46 13.86 36.20
CA THR A 191 58.86 14.26 37.56
C THR A 191 60.38 14.10 37.71
N GLN A 192 61.05 15.18 38.11
CA GLN A 192 62.47 15.23 38.47
C GLN A 192 62.65 14.75 39.93
N PRO A 193 63.79 14.14 40.31
CA PRO A 193 63.92 13.49 41.63
C PRO A 193 64.08 14.48 42.79
N GLU A 194 63.63 14.00 43.94
CA GLU A 194 63.63 14.55 45.30
C GLU A 194 64.99 15.06 45.80
N PRO A 195 65.00 15.97 46.78
CA PRO A 195 65.59 15.54 48.05
C PRO A 195 64.81 15.95 49.32
N ASP A 196 64.99 15.08 50.31
CA ASP A 196 64.58 15.04 51.72
C ASP A 196 64.46 16.38 52.48
N SER A 197 63.43 16.52 53.32
CA SER A 197 63.53 16.38 54.79
C SER A 197 62.40 17.05 55.59
N GLU A 198 61.97 16.31 56.63
CA GLU A 198 61.54 16.75 57.97
C GLU A 198 60.14 17.35 58.24
N THR A 199 59.31 16.49 58.86
CA THR A 199 58.54 16.67 60.11
C THR A 199 57.88 18.03 60.45
N SER A 200 56.55 18.06 60.58
CA SER A 200 55.79 18.19 61.85
C SER A 200 54.31 18.56 61.54
N VAL A 201 53.34 17.70 61.84
CA VAL A 201 52.45 17.76 63.03
C VAL A 201 51.30 18.80 62.96
N GLN A 202 50.09 18.25 63.12
CA GLN A 202 48.86 18.79 63.73
C GLN A 202 47.69 19.34 62.89
N ILE A 203 46.52 18.96 63.42
CA ILE A 203 45.13 18.98 62.93
C ILE A 203 44.36 20.12 63.68
N PRO A 204 43.02 20.18 63.65
CA PRO A 204 42.10 20.98 62.82
C PRO A 204 41.51 22.21 63.55
N VAL A 205 40.69 23.01 62.87
CA VAL A 205 39.25 23.22 63.19
C VAL A 205 38.50 23.51 61.88
#